data_AF-A0A367HTK5-F1
#
_entry.id   AF-A0A367HTK5-F1
#
_cell.length_a   1.000
_cell.length_b   1.000
_cell.length_c   1.000
_cell.angle_alpha   90.00
_cell.angle_beta   90.00
_cell.angle_gamma   90.00
#
_symmetry.space_group_name_H-M   'P 1'
#
loop_
_entity.id
_entity.type
_entity.pdbx_description
1 polymer ?
#
loop_
_entity_poly.entity_id
_entity_poly.type
_entity_poly.pdbx_seq_one_letter_code
_entity_poly.pdbx_strand_id
1 'polypeptide(L)' 'MTMAVRETPPGECPQCWQHAYDRRVHRHLKPREDCPQCVDHMVNGCPYIVPKKPSKWW' A
#
# COMPACT_ATOMS: atom_id res chain seq x y z
N MET A 1 16.07 -1.37 16.25
CA MET A 1 15.94 -0.85 14.88
C MET A 1 14.48 -0.50 14.66
N THR A 2 14.08 0.74 14.97
CA THR A 2 12.75 1.25 14.66
C THR A 2 12.71 1.57 13.18
N MET A 3 12.28 0.60 12.36
CA MET A 3 11.88 0.93 10.99
C MET A 3 10.71 1.90 11.12
N ALA A 4 10.94 3.17 10.74
CA ALA A 4 9.87 4.14 10.60
C ALA A 4 8.86 3.52 9.62
N VAL A 5 7.78 2.95 10.15
CA VAL A 5 6.61 2.62 9.35
C VAL A 5 6.18 3.95 8.77
N ARG A 6 6.49 4.19 7.50
CA ARG A 6 6.07 5.40 6.80
C ARG A 6 4.56 5.48 7.01
N GLU A 7 4.12 6.47 7.77
CA GLU A 7 2.70 6.64 8.07
C GLU A 7 1.95 6.67 6.74
N THR A 8 1.01 5.75 6.63
CA THR A 8 0.24 5.55 5.41
C THR A 8 -0.74 6.68 5.30
N PRO A 9 -0.67 7.49 4.23
CA PRO A 9 -1.50 8.68 4.15
C PRO A 9 -2.99 8.29 4.12
N PRO A 10 -3.86 9.14 4.70
CA PRO A 10 -5.29 8.90 4.70
C PRO A 10 -5.82 8.74 3.27
N GLY A 11 -6.51 7.63 3.01
CA GLY A 11 -6.98 7.25 1.68
C GLY A 11 -6.15 6.20 0.95
N GLU A 12 -4.98 5.85 1.49
CA GLU A 12 -4.13 4.80 0.93
C GLU A 12 -4.21 3.50 1.75
N CYS A 13 -3.88 2.39 1.09
CA CYS A 13 -3.80 1.09 1.74
C CYS A 13 -2.42 0.86 2.36
N PRO A 14 -2.32 0.56 3.67
CA PRO A 14 -1.04 0.37 4.33
C PRO A 14 -0.17 -0.73 3.75
N GLN A 15 -0.80 -1.84 3.35
CA GLN A 15 -0.10 -2.95 2.74
C GLN A 15 0.50 -2.57 1.38
N CYS A 16 -0.27 -1.89 0.52
CA CYS A 16 0.20 -1.42 -0.78
C CYS A 16 1.35 -0.42 -0.61
N TRP A 17 1.21 0.50 0.34
CA TRP A 17 2.25 1.46 0.68
C TRP A 17 3.54 0.77 1.15
N GLN A 18 3.42 -0.22 2.05
CA GLN A 18 4.57 -0.98 2.51
C GLN A 18 5.22 -1.77 1.37
N HIS A 19 4.44 -2.39 0.49
CA HIS A 19 4.94 -3.06 -0.72
C HIS A 19 5.65 -2.12 -1.70
N ALA A 20 5.20 -0.87 -1.81
CA ALA A 20 5.87 0.13 -2.65
C ALA A 20 7.28 0.49 -2.13
N TYR A 21 7.48 0.45 -0.81
CA TYR A 21 8.77 0.80 -0.20
C TYR A 21 9.66 -0.40 0.14
N ASP A 22 9.08 -1.56 0.42
CA ASP A 22 9.83 -2.77 0.72
C ASP A 22 10.13 -3.56 -0.56
N ARG A 23 11.25 -3.25 -1.21
CA ARG A 23 11.69 -3.96 -2.40
C ARG A 23 12.02 -5.44 -2.15
N ARG A 24 12.17 -5.87 -0.89
CA ARG A 24 12.43 -7.28 -0.55
C ARG A 24 11.23 -8.16 -0.82
N VAL A 25 10.02 -7.59 -0.82
CA VAL A 25 8.81 -8.33 -1.20
C VAL A 25 8.81 -8.64 -2.69
N HIS A 26 9.43 -7.81 -3.53
CA HIS A 26 9.53 -8.05 -4.98
C HIS A 26 10.82 -8.78 -5.39
N ARG A 27 11.66 -9.22 -4.44
CA ARG A 27 12.93 -9.91 -4.75
C ARG A 27 12.77 -11.19 -5.56
N HIS A 28 11.58 -11.81 -5.45
CA HIS A 28 11.25 -13.09 -6.09
C HIS A 28 10.54 -12.91 -7.43
N LEU A 29 10.15 -11.68 -7.77
CA LEU A 29 9.53 -11.34 -9.04
C LEU A 29 10.61 -11.15 -10.11
N LYS A 30 10.28 -11.48 -11.36
CA LYS A 30 11.16 -11.24 -12.49
C LYS A 30 11.26 -9.74 -12.78
N PRO A 31 12.32 -9.31 -13.49
CA PRO A 31 12.38 -7.94 -14.00
C PRO A 31 11.11 -7.63 -14.82
N ARG A 32 10.42 -6.53 -14.46
CA ARG A 32 9.17 -6.05 -15.10
C ARG A 32 7.93 -6.92 -14.86
N GLU A 33 7.96 -7.82 -13.88
CA GLU A 33 6.78 -8.57 -13.44
C GLU A 33 6.02 -7.76 -12.38
N ASP A 34 4.72 -7.55 -12.61
CA ASP A 34 3.84 -6.89 -11.66
C ASP A 34 3.47 -7.84 -10.52
N CYS A 35 3.49 -7.34 -9.28
CA CYS A 35 3.10 -8.14 -8.13
C CYS A 35 1.60 -8.46 -8.21
N PRO A 36 1.20 -9.75 -8.20
CA PRO A 36 -0.21 -10.12 -8.33
C PRO A 36 -1.06 -9.57 -7.18
N GLN A 37 -0.51 -9.43 -5.97
CA GLN A 37 -1.22 -8.79 -4.84
C GLN A 37 -1.46 -7.30 -5.07
N CYS A 38 -0.50 -6.58 -5.64
CA CYS A 38 -0.67 -5.15 -5.93
C CYS A 38 -1.71 -4.94 -7.04
N VAL A 39 -1.68 -5.79 -8.07
CA VAL A 39 -2.67 -5.76 -9.16
C VAL A 39 -4.05 -6.14 -8.64
N ASP A 40 -4.15 -7.19 -7.83
CA ASP A 40 -5.39 -7.62 -7.19
C ASP A 40 -5.99 -6.49 -6.35
N HIS A 41 -5.19 -5.84 -5.50
CA HIS A 41 -5.65 -4.72 -4.70
C HIS A 41 -6.05 -3.48 -5.53
N MET A 42 -5.43 -3.29 -6.70
CA MET A 42 -5.80 -2.22 -7.62
C MET A 42 -7.14 -2.50 -8.33
N VAL A 43 -7.43 -3.75 -8.65
CA VAL A 43 -8.63 -4.18 -9.40
C VAL A 43 -9.81 -4.45 -8.47
N ASN A 44 -9.58 -5.21 -7.39
CA ASN A 44 -10.60 -5.65 -6.44
C ASN A 44 -10.74 -4.69 -5.24
N GLY A 45 -9.81 -3.75 -5.09
CA GLY A 45 -9.76 -2.83 -3.96
C GLY A 45 -9.02 -3.40 -2.76
N CYS A 46 -8.53 -2.51 -1.88
CA CYS A 46 -7.88 -2.93 -0.64
C CYS A 46 -8.92 -3.17 0.48
N PRO A 47 -8.77 -4.24 1.28
CA PRO A 47 -9.68 -4.53 2.40
C PRO A 47 -9.59 -3.49 3.52
N TYR A 48 -8.44 -2.83 3.65
CA TYR A 48 -8.22 -1.78 4.64
C TYR A 48 -7.57 -0.56 3.98
N ILE A 49 -8.29 0.56 4.02
CA ILE A 49 -7.81 1.86 3.56
C ILE A 49 -7.80 2.76 4.78
N VAL A 50 -6.73 3.53 4.97
CA VAL A 50 -6.68 4.47 6.09
C VAL A 50 -7.83 5.47 5.91
N PRO A 51 -8.75 5.57 6.88
CA PRO A 51 -9.89 6.47 6.73
C PRO A 51 -9.40 7.92 6.58
N LYS A 52 -9.82 8.59 5.50
CA LYS A 52 -9.62 10.03 5.37
C LYS A 52 -10.39 10.71 6.49
N LYS A 53 -9.76 11.65 7.20
CA LYS A 53 -10.50 12.53 8.12
C LYS A 53 -11.62 13.16 7.30
N PRO A 54 -12.90 12.96 7.65
CA PRO A 54 -13.98 13.63 6.94
C PRO A 54 -13.73 15.12 7.09
N SER A 55 -13.49 15.81 5.98
CA SER A 55 -13.45 17.26 5.95
C SER A 55 -14.87 17.75 6.25
N LYS A 56 -15.20 17.86 7.54
CA LYS A 56 -16.44 18.48 8.02
C LYS A 56 -16.29 19.98 7.83
N TRP A 57 -16.54 20.45 6.61
CA TRP A 57 -16.92 21.84 6.37
C TRP A 57 -18.43 21.82 6.18
N TRP A 58 -19.13 22.25 7.22
CA TRP A 58 -20.56 22.54 7.25
C TRP A 58 -20.71 24.05 7.15
#